data_AF-A0A1I3MMB4-F1
#
_entry.id   AF-A0A1I3MMB4-F1
#
_cell.length_a   1.000
_cell.length_b   1.000
_cell.length_c   1.000
_cell.angle_alpha   90.00
_cell.angle_beta   90.00
_cell.angle_gamma   90.00
#
_symmetry.space_group_name_H-M   'P 1'
#
loop_
_entity.id
_entity.type
_entity.pdbx_description
1 polymer ?
#
loop_
_entity_poly.entity_id
_entity_poly.type
_entity_poly.pdbx_seq_one_letter_code
_entity_poly.pdbx_strand_id
1 'polypeptide(L)'
;MAEGSMTPVPIRKTKRGRRPQIGVLAALLVLAAAAAWAILRGNGGGGGASAGPLRADFETVWRWSDAAYAGGAGGAAWSFRWDGAADLKAANDFASALGFKLSGRLNADGGPVDVVASDPHYKLTLWVRSQPAKDGARQGEPRYDVVLLLDAAGQTERSVISAGLAKVEKAMRAASDLKLRGGFTVKGRPAAEGAGARVAKAAEAEETEAYDDGNTSSLTYYSGALGSRVLSGSKPVNLQIAESRGTPRTGAELIIGVPLITGDYTMQAK
;
A
#
# COMPACT_ATOMS: atom_id res chain seq x y z
N MET A 1 18.43 98.80 -13.16
CA MET A 1 16.95 98.82 -13.03
C MET A 1 16.37 97.75 -13.93
N ALA A 2 15.20 97.23 -13.55
CA ALA A 2 14.49 96.05 -14.06
C ALA A 2 14.91 94.71 -13.43
N GLU A 3 14.35 94.45 -12.25
CA GLU A 3 14.17 93.14 -11.64
C GLU A 3 13.18 92.31 -12.49
N GLY A 4 13.59 91.13 -12.94
CA GLY A 4 12.71 90.12 -13.52
C GLY A 4 12.39 89.05 -12.49
N SER A 5 11.24 89.17 -11.84
CA SER A 5 10.73 88.21 -10.86
C SER A 5 10.35 86.87 -11.53
N MET A 6 11.14 85.81 -11.31
CA MET A 6 10.71 84.44 -11.58
C MET A 6 10.04 83.86 -10.34
N THR A 7 8.72 83.69 -10.41
CA THR A 7 7.93 82.95 -9.42
C THR A 7 8.24 81.45 -9.52
N PRO A 8 8.61 80.76 -8.42
CA PRO A 8 8.80 79.32 -8.45
C PRO A 8 7.44 78.60 -8.53
N VAL A 9 7.34 77.66 -9.48
CA VAL A 9 6.20 76.75 -9.65
C VAL A 9 6.16 75.76 -8.47
N PRO A 10 5.02 75.57 -7.78
CA PRO A 10 4.94 74.63 -6.66
C PRO A 10 4.99 73.19 -7.16
N ILE A 11 5.99 72.44 -6.70
CA ILE A 11 6.10 70.99 -6.88
C ILE A 11 5.01 70.32 -6.04
N ARG A 12 4.06 69.66 -6.71
CA ARG A 12 3.01 68.83 -6.09
C ARG A 12 3.65 67.73 -5.24
N LYS A 13 3.58 67.86 -3.91
CA LYS A 13 3.92 66.77 -2.97
C LYS A 13 2.86 65.67 -3.06
N THR A 14 3.15 64.57 -3.75
CA THR A 14 2.35 63.35 -3.64
C THR A 14 2.60 62.69 -2.29
N LYS A 15 1.66 62.87 -1.37
CA LYS A 15 1.62 62.23 -0.06
C LYS A 15 1.31 60.73 -0.25
N ARG A 16 2.33 59.89 -0.51
CA ARG A 16 2.20 58.43 -0.38
C ARG A 16 2.22 58.04 1.10
N GLY A 17 1.10 58.30 1.77
CA GLY A 17 0.79 57.61 3.01
C GLY A 17 0.03 56.34 2.66
N ARG A 18 0.64 55.16 2.82
CA ARG A 18 -0.09 53.92 3.09
C ARG A 18 0.86 52.89 3.69
N ARG A 19 0.47 52.48 4.89
CA ARG A 19 1.20 51.67 5.85
C ARG A 19 1.54 50.30 5.24
N PRO A 20 2.83 49.89 5.16
CA PRO A 20 3.23 48.56 4.67
C PRO A 20 2.80 47.40 5.59
N GLN A 21 2.24 47.72 6.76
CA GLN A 21 1.90 46.74 7.80
C GLN A 21 0.74 45.80 7.43
N ILE A 22 -0.20 46.24 6.59
CA ILE A 22 -1.36 45.40 6.20
C ILE A 22 -0.92 44.26 5.27
N GLY A 23 0.01 44.53 4.34
CA GLY A 23 0.54 43.51 3.43
C GLY A 23 1.35 42.43 4.16
N VAL A 24 2.13 42.83 5.17
CA VAL A 24 2.89 41.90 6.00
C VAL A 24 1.96 41.04 6.86
N LEU A 25 0.90 41.63 7.43
CA LEU A 25 -0.08 40.89 8.23
C LEU A 25 -0.86 39.87 7.38
N ALA A 26 -1.24 40.25 6.15
CA ALA A 26 -1.91 39.34 5.22
C ALA A 26 -0.99 38.18 4.79
N ALA A 27 0.28 38.45 4.50
CA ALA A 27 1.26 37.41 4.16
C ALA A 27 1.49 36.44 5.34
N LEU A 28 1.56 36.95 6.57
CA LEU A 28 1.67 36.12 7.78
C LEU A 28 0.42 35.28 8.04
N LEU A 29 -0.78 35.80 7.77
CA LEU A 29 -2.02 35.04 7.86
C LEU A 29 -2.08 33.92 6.82
N VAL A 30 -1.63 34.17 5.59
CA VAL A 30 -1.54 33.15 4.54
C VAL A 30 -0.51 32.08 4.92
N LEU A 31 0.65 32.46 5.43
CA LEU A 31 1.66 31.52 5.92
C LEU A 31 1.18 30.72 7.13
N ALA A 32 0.48 31.35 8.08
CA ALA A 32 -0.09 30.66 9.24
C ALA A 32 -1.22 29.71 8.84
N ALA A 33 -2.07 30.09 7.87
CA ALA A 33 -3.10 29.21 7.32
C ALA A 33 -2.48 28.04 6.55
N ALA A 34 -1.42 28.28 5.76
CA ALA A 34 -0.69 27.23 5.06
C ALA A 34 0.04 26.29 6.03
N ALA A 35 0.64 26.82 7.10
CA ALA A 35 1.26 26.03 8.15
C ALA A 35 0.23 25.23 8.96
N ALA A 36 -0.90 25.84 9.32
CA ALA A 36 -2.01 25.15 9.98
C ALA A 36 -2.58 24.04 9.09
N TRP A 37 -2.78 24.32 7.80
CA TRP A 37 -3.22 23.34 6.81
C TRP A 37 -2.17 22.22 6.63
N ALA A 38 -0.89 22.57 6.60
CA ALA A 38 0.22 21.62 6.53
C ALA A 38 0.41 20.83 7.82
N ILE A 39 0.02 21.31 8.99
CA ILE A 39 0.03 20.54 10.25
C ILE A 39 -1.20 19.64 10.33
N LEU A 40 -2.36 20.15 9.93
CA LEU A 40 -3.62 19.39 9.85
C LEU A 40 -3.55 18.26 8.83
N ARG A 41 -2.79 18.42 7.73
CA ARG A 41 -2.50 17.35 6.75
C ARG A 41 -1.16 16.63 7.00
N GLY A 42 -0.17 17.27 7.60
CA GLY A 42 1.21 16.81 7.70
C GLY A 42 1.50 15.85 8.84
N ASN A 43 0.53 15.60 9.72
CA ASN A 43 0.52 14.37 10.51
C ASN A 43 0.13 13.13 9.68
N GLY A 44 -0.16 13.29 8.39
CA GLY A 44 -0.33 12.21 7.40
C GLY A 44 0.98 11.71 6.77
N GLY A 45 2.08 11.73 7.52
CA GLY A 45 3.32 11.06 7.14
C GLY A 45 3.08 9.57 6.92
N GLY A 46 2.87 9.20 5.67
CA GLY A 46 2.41 7.88 5.23
C GLY A 46 0.93 7.93 4.91
N GLY A 47 0.58 8.13 3.64
CA GLY A 47 -0.74 7.85 3.10
C GLY A 47 -1.15 6.45 3.54
N GLY A 48 -1.94 6.40 4.61
CA GLY A 48 -2.23 5.18 5.32
C GLY A 48 -3.06 4.31 4.42
N ALA A 49 -2.45 3.26 3.87
CA ALA A 49 -3.20 2.10 3.46
C ALA A 49 -4.08 1.70 4.65
N SER A 50 -5.38 1.92 4.51
CA SER A 50 -6.34 1.50 5.52
C SER A 50 -6.20 0.00 5.63
N ALA A 51 -6.00 -0.51 6.86
CA ALA A 51 -6.14 -1.93 7.17
C ALA A 51 -7.63 -2.30 7.09
N GLY A 52 -8.22 -2.19 5.90
CA GLY A 52 -9.50 -2.82 5.59
C GLY A 52 -9.34 -4.33 5.74
N PRO A 53 -10.43 -5.06 6.08
CA PRO A 53 -10.36 -6.50 6.20
C PRO A 53 -10.00 -7.11 4.84
N LEU A 54 -8.75 -7.58 4.69
CA LEU A 54 -8.22 -8.17 3.47
C LEU A 54 -9.08 -9.33 2.97
N ARG A 55 -9.77 -10.01 3.90
CA ARG A 55 -10.76 -11.03 3.58
C ARG A 55 -11.92 -10.51 2.73
N ALA A 56 -12.45 -9.32 3.02
CA ALA A 56 -13.56 -8.75 2.25
C ALA A 56 -13.13 -8.40 0.81
N ASP A 57 -11.91 -7.86 0.67
CA ASP A 57 -11.32 -7.57 -0.64
C ASP A 57 -11.07 -8.87 -1.43
N PHE A 58 -10.56 -9.91 -0.75
CA PHE A 58 -10.40 -11.25 -1.33
C PHE A 58 -11.72 -11.81 -1.88
N GLU A 59 -12.81 -11.83 -1.10
CA GLU A 59 -14.11 -12.35 -1.55
C GLU A 59 -14.67 -11.55 -2.73
N THR A 60 -14.37 -10.26 -2.77
CA THR A 60 -14.76 -9.36 -3.86
C THR A 60 -13.97 -9.68 -5.13
N VAL A 61 -12.65 -9.76 -5.06
CA VAL A 61 -11.81 -10.10 -6.21
C VAL A 61 -12.06 -11.52 -6.70
N TRP A 62 -12.26 -12.50 -5.80
CA TRP A 62 -12.62 -13.87 -6.17
C TRP A 62 -13.82 -13.90 -7.11
N ARG A 63 -14.88 -13.16 -6.77
CA ARG A 63 -16.10 -13.07 -7.59
C ARG A 63 -15.83 -12.44 -8.96
N TRP A 64 -15.01 -11.40 -9.03
CA TRP A 64 -14.67 -10.74 -10.28
C TRP A 64 -13.79 -11.60 -11.20
N SER A 65 -12.86 -12.34 -10.61
CA SER A 65 -11.84 -13.08 -11.35
C SER A 65 -12.24 -14.51 -11.70
N ASP A 66 -13.35 -15.03 -11.20
CA ASP A 66 -13.71 -16.44 -11.39
C ASP A 66 -13.79 -16.83 -12.87
N ALA A 67 -14.56 -16.08 -13.67
CA ALA A 67 -14.63 -16.31 -15.11
C ALA A 67 -13.40 -15.81 -15.90
N ALA A 68 -12.43 -15.16 -15.24
CA ALA A 68 -11.25 -14.61 -15.89
C ALA A 68 -10.12 -15.63 -16.02
N TYR A 69 -10.10 -16.68 -15.19
CA TYR A 69 -9.09 -17.72 -15.18
C TYR A 69 -9.60 -19.04 -15.79
N ALA A 70 -8.73 -19.75 -16.51
CA ALA A 70 -9.11 -20.98 -17.24
C ALA A 70 -9.63 -22.12 -16.34
N GLY A 71 -9.35 -22.09 -15.04
CA GLY A 71 -9.85 -23.05 -14.04
C GLY A 71 -10.69 -22.41 -12.94
N GLY A 72 -11.29 -21.25 -13.20
CA GLY A 72 -11.92 -20.46 -12.15
C GLY A 72 -10.89 -19.72 -11.28
N ALA A 73 -11.39 -18.90 -10.34
CA ALA A 73 -10.56 -18.26 -9.32
C ALA A 73 -9.87 -19.31 -8.43
N GLY A 74 -10.50 -20.47 -8.22
CA GLY A 74 -9.90 -21.61 -7.52
C GLY A 74 -8.76 -22.27 -8.28
N GLY A 75 -8.70 -22.15 -9.61
CA GLY A 75 -7.60 -22.65 -10.42
C GLY A 75 -6.34 -21.77 -10.41
N ALA A 76 -6.44 -20.54 -9.87
CA ALA A 76 -5.34 -19.61 -9.77
C ALA A 76 -4.57 -19.76 -8.45
N ALA A 77 -3.29 -19.35 -8.45
CA ALA A 77 -2.48 -19.28 -7.24
C ALA A 77 -2.71 -17.94 -6.54
N TRP A 78 -2.92 -17.97 -5.22
CA TRP A 78 -3.15 -16.79 -4.40
C TRP A 78 -2.00 -16.62 -3.41
N SER A 79 -1.45 -15.40 -3.31
CA SER A 79 -0.44 -15.05 -2.33
C SER A 79 -0.86 -13.79 -1.59
N PHE A 80 -0.88 -13.86 -0.26
CA PHE A 80 -1.25 -12.76 0.62
C PHE A 80 -0.03 -12.35 1.43
N ARG A 81 0.15 -11.06 1.62
CA ARG A 81 1.25 -10.48 2.36
C ARG A 81 0.74 -9.50 3.38
N TRP A 82 1.26 -9.61 4.59
CA TRP A 82 1.13 -8.58 5.62
C TRP A 82 2.51 -8.13 6.04
N ASP A 83 2.76 -6.83 6.05
CA ASP A 83 4.00 -6.28 6.56
C ASP A 83 3.79 -5.03 7.42
N GLY A 84 4.69 -4.82 8.36
CA GLY A 84 4.65 -3.69 9.26
C GLY A 84 5.72 -3.79 10.35
N ALA A 85 5.64 -2.86 11.30
CA ALA A 85 6.53 -2.85 12.46
C ALA A 85 5.75 -3.19 13.73
N ALA A 86 6.39 -3.90 14.64
CA ALA A 86 5.85 -4.30 15.93
C ALA A 86 6.91 -4.14 17.03
N ASP A 87 6.48 -3.97 18.27
CA ASP A 87 7.35 -4.25 19.41
C ASP A 87 7.49 -5.77 19.64
N LEU A 88 8.40 -6.14 20.54
CA LEU A 88 8.68 -7.53 20.85
C LEU A 88 7.44 -8.30 21.35
N LYS A 89 6.62 -7.67 22.19
CA LYS A 89 5.45 -8.31 22.79
C LYS A 89 4.40 -8.57 21.72
N ALA A 90 4.09 -7.56 20.90
CA ALA A 90 3.16 -7.64 19.79
C ALA A 90 3.57 -8.71 18.76
N ALA A 91 4.86 -8.79 18.41
CA ALA A 91 5.38 -9.83 17.51
C ALA A 91 5.22 -11.24 18.08
N ASN A 92 5.50 -11.45 19.37
CA ASN A 92 5.33 -12.73 20.05
C ASN A 92 3.84 -13.13 20.18
N ASP A 93 2.98 -12.18 20.56
CA ASP A 93 1.55 -12.41 20.70
C ASP A 93 0.94 -12.79 19.34
N PHE A 94 1.34 -12.09 18.27
CA PHE A 94 0.92 -12.38 16.90
C PHE A 94 1.36 -13.77 16.45
N ALA A 95 2.64 -14.09 16.64
CA ALA A 95 3.18 -15.40 16.29
C ALA A 95 2.46 -16.53 17.06
N SER A 96 2.27 -16.35 18.36
CA SER A 96 1.58 -17.32 19.22
C SER A 96 0.12 -17.51 18.81
N ALA A 97 -0.59 -16.44 18.47
CA ALA A 97 -1.97 -16.49 17.98
C ALA A 97 -2.11 -17.24 16.64
N LEU A 98 -1.06 -17.25 15.82
CA LEU A 98 -0.99 -18.03 14.58
C LEU A 98 -0.59 -19.50 14.81
N GLY A 99 -0.12 -19.82 16.02
CA GLY A 99 0.40 -21.15 16.38
C GLY A 99 1.90 -21.32 16.12
N PHE A 100 2.62 -20.23 15.85
CA PHE A 100 4.07 -20.25 15.73
C PHE A 100 4.74 -20.25 17.10
N LYS A 101 5.86 -20.96 17.21
CA LYS A 101 6.80 -20.80 18.33
C LYS A 101 8.04 -20.13 17.77
N LEU A 102 8.27 -18.87 18.14
CA LEU A 102 9.50 -18.18 17.75
C LEU A 102 10.66 -18.83 18.53
N SER A 103 11.47 -19.62 17.83
CA SER A 103 12.62 -20.30 18.41
C SER A 103 13.79 -19.32 18.54
N GLY A 104 13.96 -18.73 19.72
CA GLY A 104 15.09 -17.86 20.04
C GLY A 104 14.68 -16.67 20.88
N ARG A 105 15.63 -16.10 21.64
CA ARG A 105 15.45 -14.76 22.18
C ARG A 105 15.51 -13.80 21.00
N LEU A 106 14.39 -13.18 20.66
CA LEU A 106 14.33 -12.00 19.80
C LEU A 106 15.05 -10.85 20.53
N ASN A 107 16.37 -10.90 20.66
CA ASN A 107 17.14 -9.82 21.26
C ASN A 107 17.26 -8.68 20.25
N ALA A 108 17.37 -7.44 20.75
CA ALA A 108 17.59 -6.25 19.92
C ALA A 108 18.82 -6.39 18.99
N ASP A 109 19.81 -7.20 19.40
CA ASP A 109 21.07 -7.45 18.69
C ASP A 109 21.06 -8.76 17.87
N GLY A 110 19.95 -9.52 17.90
CA GLY A 110 19.83 -10.81 17.22
C GLY A 110 19.45 -10.66 15.75
N GLY A 111 20.03 -11.51 14.89
CA GLY A 111 19.70 -11.59 13.47
C GLY A 111 18.25 -12.00 13.18
N PRO A 112 17.82 -12.04 11.90
CA PRO A 112 16.45 -12.36 11.53
C PRO A 112 16.02 -13.74 12.07
N VAL A 113 14.79 -13.82 12.56
CA VAL A 113 14.13 -15.05 12.97
C VAL A 113 13.07 -15.40 11.94
N ASP A 114 13.28 -16.53 11.29
CA ASP A 114 12.39 -17.05 10.25
C ASP A 114 11.63 -18.26 10.81
N VAL A 115 10.30 -18.23 10.76
CA VAL A 115 9.46 -19.36 11.17
C VAL A 115 8.47 -19.70 10.06
N VAL A 116 8.53 -20.93 9.59
CA VAL A 116 7.64 -21.47 8.54
C VAL A 116 6.69 -22.48 9.18
N ALA A 117 5.38 -22.36 8.91
CA ALA A 117 4.42 -23.43 9.17
C ALA A 117 3.63 -23.71 7.89
N SER A 118 3.71 -24.96 7.44
CA SER A 118 3.00 -25.42 6.26
C SER A 118 1.79 -26.25 6.68
N ASP A 119 0.62 -25.92 6.12
CA ASP A 119 -0.57 -26.75 6.11
C ASP A 119 -0.65 -27.46 4.73
N PRO A 120 -1.33 -28.62 4.58
CA PRO A 120 -1.49 -29.25 3.27
C PRO A 120 -2.13 -28.35 2.19
N HIS A 121 -2.90 -27.34 2.59
CA HIS A 121 -3.67 -26.50 1.67
C HIS A 121 -3.08 -25.11 1.44
N TYR A 122 -2.25 -24.62 2.34
CA TYR A 122 -1.57 -23.32 2.22
C TYR A 122 -0.28 -23.32 3.04
N LYS A 123 0.68 -22.50 2.63
CA LYS A 123 1.92 -22.27 3.36
C LYS A 123 1.85 -20.92 4.07
N LEU A 124 2.07 -20.89 5.38
CA LEU A 124 2.18 -19.67 6.16
C LEU A 124 3.64 -19.45 6.59
N THR A 125 4.23 -18.33 6.19
CA THR A 125 5.62 -17.99 6.53
C THR A 125 5.67 -16.67 7.27
N LEU A 126 6.29 -16.66 8.45
CA LEU A 126 6.47 -15.48 9.28
C LEU A 126 7.96 -15.16 9.38
N TRP A 127 8.34 -13.96 8.95
CA TRP A 127 9.66 -13.38 9.17
C TRP A 127 9.56 -12.28 10.22
N VAL A 128 10.47 -12.31 11.20
CA VAL A 128 10.60 -11.27 12.22
C VAL A 128 12.06 -10.84 12.26
N ARG A 129 12.33 -9.56 11.94
CA ARG A 129 13.68 -9.00 11.88
C ARG A 129 13.81 -7.81 12.80
N SER A 130 14.87 -7.76 13.60
CA SER A 130 15.22 -6.59 14.42
C SER A 130 15.57 -5.38 13.54
N GLN A 131 15.05 -4.20 13.89
CA GLN A 131 15.48 -2.95 13.28
C GLN A 131 16.67 -2.38 14.05
N PRO A 132 17.74 -1.93 13.37
CA PRO A 132 18.82 -1.22 14.04
C PRO A 132 18.27 0.06 14.66
N ALA A 133 18.75 0.42 15.85
CA ALA A 133 18.44 1.70 16.45
C ALA A 133 18.85 2.82 15.48
N LYS A 134 17.90 3.65 15.05
CA LYS A 134 18.22 4.82 14.22
C LYS A 134 19.02 5.82 15.06
N ASP A 135 20.11 6.37 14.51
CA ASP A 135 20.87 7.44 15.15
C ASP A 135 19.94 8.59 15.55
N GLY A 136 19.91 8.92 16.85
CA GLY A 136 19.05 9.96 17.42
C GLY A 136 17.63 9.52 17.79
N ALA A 137 17.26 8.24 17.65
CA ALA A 137 16.03 7.74 18.24
C ALA A 137 16.13 7.79 19.76
N ARG A 138 15.16 8.46 20.42
CA ARG A 138 14.99 8.42 21.88
C ARG A 138 15.00 6.96 22.32
N GLN A 139 15.76 6.64 23.38
CA GLN A 139 15.72 5.34 24.07
C GLN A 139 14.26 4.93 24.27
N GLY A 140 13.84 3.88 23.58
CA GLY A 140 12.43 3.49 23.52
C GLY A 140 12.27 2.27 22.63
N GLU A 141 12.54 1.10 23.23
CA GLU A 141 12.27 -0.28 22.82
C GLU A 141 12.65 -0.73 21.39
N PRO A 142 13.27 -1.91 21.23
CA PRO A 142 13.58 -2.46 19.91
C PRO A 142 12.29 -2.67 19.10
N ARG A 143 12.33 -2.22 17.84
CA ARG A 143 11.27 -2.47 16.87
C ARG A 143 11.65 -3.62 15.95
N TYR A 144 10.65 -4.39 15.54
CA TYR A 144 10.82 -5.53 14.65
C TYR A 144 10.00 -5.31 13.38
N ASP A 145 10.63 -5.53 12.23
CA ASP A 145 9.92 -5.74 10.98
C ASP A 145 9.27 -7.12 11.03
N VAL A 146 7.95 -7.15 10.79
CA VAL A 146 7.15 -8.36 10.74
C VAL A 146 6.63 -8.50 9.32
N VAL A 147 6.90 -9.64 8.69
CA VAL A 147 6.33 -10.01 7.39
C VAL A 147 5.66 -11.36 7.52
N LEU A 148 4.40 -11.46 7.11
CA LEU A 148 3.66 -12.70 7.02
C LEU A 148 3.26 -12.93 5.56
N LEU A 149 3.58 -14.11 5.02
CA LEU A 149 3.06 -14.58 3.75
C LEU A 149 2.12 -15.77 3.96
N LEU A 150 1.00 -15.77 3.24
CA LEU A 150 0.11 -16.91 3.08
C LEU A 150 0.05 -17.24 1.59
N ASP A 151 0.58 -18.39 1.19
CA ASP A 151 0.55 -18.87 -0.19
C ASP A 151 -0.43 -20.04 -0.31
N ALA A 152 -1.43 -19.90 -1.17
CA ALA A 152 -2.37 -20.94 -1.55
C ALA A 152 -2.15 -21.30 -3.03
N ALA A 153 -1.83 -22.57 -3.27
CA ALA A 153 -1.63 -23.07 -4.62
C ALA A 153 -2.94 -23.05 -5.44
N GLY A 154 -2.81 -23.24 -6.75
CA GLY A 154 -3.99 -23.54 -7.57
C GLY A 154 -4.70 -24.80 -7.05
N GLN A 155 -6.02 -24.80 -7.19
CA GLN A 155 -6.97 -25.80 -6.66
C GLN A 155 -7.26 -25.70 -5.15
N THR A 156 -6.76 -24.69 -4.43
CA THR A 156 -7.19 -24.46 -3.04
C THR A 156 -8.61 -23.88 -3.01
N GLU A 157 -9.48 -24.50 -2.20
CA GLU A 157 -10.87 -24.06 -2.06
C GLU A 157 -10.99 -22.65 -1.46
N ARG A 158 -11.96 -21.87 -1.95
CA ARG A 158 -12.27 -20.51 -1.44
C ARG A 158 -12.45 -20.49 0.08
N SER A 159 -13.18 -21.45 0.62
CA SER A 159 -13.49 -21.60 2.04
C SER A 159 -12.23 -21.72 2.89
N VAL A 160 -11.24 -22.48 2.41
CA VAL A 160 -9.95 -22.71 3.08
C VAL A 160 -9.12 -21.43 3.11
N ILE A 161 -9.01 -20.73 1.98
CA ILE A 161 -8.30 -19.43 1.91
C ILE A 161 -8.98 -18.42 2.83
N SER A 162 -10.31 -18.28 2.73
CA SER A 162 -11.12 -17.36 3.55
C SER A 162 -10.96 -17.64 5.05
N ALA A 163 -10.88 -18.91 5.45
CA ALA A 163 -10.60 -19.31 6.83
C ALA A 163 -9.17 -18.96 7.28
N GLY A 164 -8.17 -19.14 6.41
CA GLY A 164 -6.79 -18.69 6.62
C GLY A 164 -6.71 -17.19 6.87
N LEU A 165 -7.35 -16.37 6.02
CA LEU A 165 -7.42 -14.92 6.20
C LEU A 165 -8.11 -14.54 7.52
N ALA A 166 -9.22 -15.21 7.86
CA ALA A 166 -9.92 -14.97 9.12
C ALA A 166 -9.04 -15.28 10.35
N LYS A 167 -8.21 -16.33 10.28
CA LYS A 167 -7.22 -16.68 11.31
C LYS A 167 -6.18 -15.56 11.46
N VAL A 168 -5.62 -15.07 10.35
CA VAL A 168 -4.63 -13.97 10.37
C VAL A 168 -5.24 -12.70 10.94
N GLU A 169 -6.41 -12.27 10.46
CA GLU A 169 -7.08 -11.07 10.96
C GLU A 169 -7.44 -11.19 12.45
N LYS A 170 -7.83 -12.39 12.91
CA LYS A 170 -8.06 -12.65 14.33
C LYS A 170 -6.77 -12.52 15.14
N ALA A 171 -5.65 -13.06 14.65
CA ALA A 171 -4.34 -12.92 15.29
C ALA A 171 -3.89 -11.45 15.36
N MET A 172 -4.10 -10.68 14.28
CA MET A 172 -3.80 -9.24 14.27
C MET A 172 -4.62 -8.47 15.31
N ARG A 173 -5.91 -8.78 15.48
CA ARG A 173 -6.76 -8.16 16.51
C ARG A 173 -6.36 -8.55 17.94
N ALA A 174 -5.78 -9.73 18.12
CA ALA A 174 -5.34 -10.21 19.43
C ALA A 174 -4.00 -9.61 19.86
N ALA A 175 -3.11 -9.30 18.91
CA ALA A 175 -1.84 -8.64 19.18
C ALA A 175 -2.05 -7.14 19.42
N SER A 176 -1.73 -6.67 20.62
CA SER A 176 -1.81 -5.25 20.98
C SER A 176 -0.88 -4.43 20.07
N ASP A 177 -1.34 -3.26 19.60
CA ASP A 177 -0.56 -2.29 18.81
C ASP A 177 0.10 -2.79 17.51
N LEU A 178 -0.29 -3.97 17.01
CA LEU A 178 0.19 -4.48 15.74
C LEU A 178 -0.49 -3.77 14.56
N LYS A 179 0.31 -3.05 13.75
CA LYS A 179 -0.16 -2.35 12.55
C LYS A 179 0.47 -2.94 11.31
N LEU A 180 -0.04 -4.10 10.88
CA LEU A 180 0.34 -4.67 9.58
C LEU A 180 -0.57 -4.14 8.47
N ARG A 181 0.03 -3.95 7.30
CA ARG A 181 -0.66 -3.62 6.05
C ARG A 181 -0.78 -4.89 5.23
N GLY A 182 -2.01 -5.22 4.82
CA GLY A 182 -2.30 -6.39 4.01
C GLY A 182 -2.38 -6.06 2.52
N GLY A 183 -1.97 -7.01 1.69
CA GLY A 183 -2.20 -7.04 0.25
C GLY A 183 -2.21 -8.47 -0.25
N PHE A 184 -2.69 -8.68 -1.47
CA PHE A 184 -2.61 -9.98 -2.13
C PHE A 184 -2.44 -9.87 -3.63
N THR A 185 -1.98 -10.98 -4.20
CA THR A 185 -1.93 -11.19 -5.64
C THR A 185 -2.57 -12.53 -5.97
N VAL A 186 -3.26 -12.59 -7.11
CA VAL A 186 -3.72 -13.82 -7.73
C VAL A 186 -3.13 -13.93 -9.12
N LYS A 187 -2.62 -15.11 -9.46
CA LYS A 187 -1.91 -15.39 -10.71
C LYS A 187 -2.37 -16.70 -11.31
N GLY A 188 -2.63 -16.69 -12.62
CA GLY A 188 -3.06 -17.88 -13.34
C GLY A 188 -3.15 -17.68 -14.84
N ARG A 189 -3.49 -18.74 -15.57
CA ARG A 189 -3.72 -18.68 -17.02
C ARG A 189 -5.07 -17.99 -17.30
N PRO A 190 -5.11 -16.94 -18.14
CA PRO A 190 -6.36 -16.31 -18.51
C PRO A 190 -7.26 -17.30 -19.27
N ALA A 191 -8.57 -17.22 -19.05
CA ALA A 191 -9.57 -18.05 -19.74
C ALA A 191 -9.69 -17.68 -21.23
N ALA A 192 -9.49 -16.41 -21.57
CA ALA A 192 -9.48 -15.88 -22.93
C ALA A 192 -8.77 -14.53 -22.95
N GLU A 193 -8.42 -14.04 -24.14
CA GLU A 193 -7.88 -12.68 -24.33
C GLU A 193 -8.78 -11.61 -23.68
N GLY A 194 -8.15 -10.57 -23.13
CA GLY A 194 -8.85 -9.47 -22.44
C GLY A 194 -9.54 -9.90 -21.14
N ALA A 195 -9.03 -10.92 -20.45
CA ALA A 195 -9.57 -11.37 -19.17
C ALA A 195 -9.45 -10.28 -18.10
N GLY A 196 -8.33 -9.58 -18.06
CA GLY A 196 -8.07 -8.44 -17.20
C GLY A 196 -9.05 -7.30 -17.43
N ALA A 197 -9.36 -6.98 -18.69
CA ALA A 197 -10.36 -5.96 -19.02
C ALA A 197 -11.77 -6.36 -18.52
N ARG A 198 -12.13 -7.65 -18.55
CA ARG A 198 -13.39 -8.15 -17.97
C ARG A 198 -13.41 -8.01 -16.45
N VAL A 199 -12.28 -8.27 -15.77
CA VAL A 199 -12.15 -8.06 -14.32
C VAL A 199 -12.28 -6.58 -13.98
N ALA A 200 -11.57 -5.69 -14.68
CA ALA A 200 -11.66 -4.25 -14.47
C ALA A 200 -13.10 -3.74 -14.63
N LYS A 201 -13.81 -4.22 -15.67
CA LYS A 201 -15.22 -3.91 -15.89
C LYS A 201 -16.12 -4.43 -14.75
N ALA A 202 -15.92 -5.67 -14.31
CA ALA A 202 -16.68 -6.25 -13.19
C ALA A 202 -16.42 -5.54 -11.85
N ALA A 203 -15.24 -4.93 -11.72
CA ALA A 203 -14.83 -4.14 -10.58
C ALA A 203 -15.30 -2.68 -10.62
N GLU A 204 -15.97 -2.26 -11.70
CA GLU A 204 -16.32 -0.84 -11.96
C GLU A 204 -15.10 0.07 -11.75
N ALA A 205 -13.94 -0.40 -12.19
CA ALA A 205 -12.67 0.21 -11.84
C ALA A 205 -12.32 1.36 -12.80
N GLU A 206 -11.88 2.48 -12.24
CA GLU A 206 -11.42 3.65 -12.97
C GLU A 206 -9.91 3.58 -13.18
N GLU A 207 -9.46 3.60 -14.44
CA GLU A 207 -8.04 3.56 -14.78
C GLU A 207 -7.34 4.82 -14.26
N THR A 208 -6.22 4.61 -13.57
CA THR A 208 -5.40 5.70 -13.02
C THR A 208 -4.07 5.80 -13.75
N GLU A 209 -3.45 4.67 -14.08
CA GLU A 209 -2.15 4.57 -14.73
C GLU A 209 -2.10 3.35 -15.65
N ALA A 210 -1.30 3.44 -16.72
CA ALA A 210 -1.12 2.38 -17.70
C ALA A 210 0.35 2.21 -18.11
N TYR A 211 0.77 0.97 -18.27
CA TYR A 211 2.05 0.56 -18.83
C TYR A 211 1.84 -0.56 -19.85
N ASP A 212 2.47 -0.47 -21.01
CA ASP A 212 2.44 -1.51 -22.05
C ASP A 212 3.78 -1.51 -22.81
N ASP A 213 4.43 -2.66 -22.87
CA ASP A 213 5.68 -2.88 -23.62
C ASP A 213 5.50 -3.75 -24.88
N GLY A 214 4.25 -4.04 -25.25
CA GLY A 214 3.87 -4.88 -26.38
C GLY A 214 3.77 -6.38 -26.04
N ASN A 215 4.38 -6.83 -24.94
CA ASN A 215 4.31 -8.22 -24.47
C ASN A 215 3.57 -8.37 -23.14
N THR A 216 3.66 -7.34 -22.29
CA THR A 216 3.02 -7.24 -20.99
C THR A 216 2.30 -5.91 -20.90
N SER A 217 1.00 -5.94 -20.62
CA SER A 217 0.27 -4.75 -20.16
C SER A 217 0.13 -4.82 -18.65
N SER A 218 0.25 -3.66 -17.99
CA SER A 218 -0.04 -3.49 -16.56
C SER A 218 -0.81 -2.20 -16.36
N LEU A 219 -2.03 -2.34 -15.85
CA LEU A 219 -2.97 -1.25 -15.68
C LEU A 219 -3.29 -1.15 -14.19
N THR A 220 -3.21 0.07 -13.64
CA THR A 220 -3.53 0.37 -12.25
C THR A 220 -4.83 1.16 -12.21
N TYR A 221 -5.71 0.75 -11.31
CA TYR A 221 -7.07 1.25 -11.18
C TYR A 221 -7.42 1.65 -9.75
N TYR A 222 -8.53 2.37 -9.64
CA TYR A 222 -9.28 2.56 -8.42
C TYR A 222 -10.67 1.94 -8.55
N SER A 223 -11.09 1.12 -7.57
CA SER A 223 -12.45 0.61 -7.43
C SER A 223 -13.02 1.00 -6.07
N GLY A 224 -14.23 1.54 -6.03
CA GLY A 224 -14.91 1.89 -4.78
C GLY A 224 -15.29 0.68 -3.91
N ALA A 225 -15.24 -0.53 -4.46
CA ALA A 225 -15.62 -1.76 -3.77
C ALA A 225 -14.49 -2.39 -2.93
N LEU A 226 -13.24 -1.92 -3.07
CA LEU A 226 -12.09 -2.42 -2.32
C LEU A 226 -11.72 -1.47 -1.17
N GLY A 227 -11.47 -2.05 0.01
CA GLY A 227 -11.08 -1.31 1.22
C GLY A 227 -9.57 -1.02 1.30
N SER A 228 -8.73 -1.97 0.89
CA SER A 228 -7.28 -1.80 0.80
C SER A 228 -6.94 -0.81 -0.30
N ARG A 229 -6.02 0.14 -0.06
CA ARG A 229 -5.60 1.14 -1.05
C ARG A 229 -4.24 1.72 -0.72
N VAL A 230 -3.54 2.24 -1.72
CA VAL A 230 -2.31 3.04 -1.57
C VAL A 230 -2.44 4.33 -2.38
N LEU A 231 -1.48 5.23 -2.23
CA LEU A 231 -1.38 6.42 -3.07
C LEU A 231 -0.37 6.15 -4.18
N SER A 232 -0.78 6.38 -5.43
CA SER A 232 0.16 6.61 -6.53
C SER A 232 0.24 8.12 -6.79
N GLY A 233 1.38 8.72 -6.45
CA GLY A 233 1.51 10.18 -6.35
C GLY A 233 0.49 10.77 -5.38
N SER A 234 -0.52 11.46 -5.91
CA SER A 234 -1.61 12.06 -5.12
C SER A 234 -2.96 11.33 -5.27
N LYS A 235 -3.04 10.30 -6.11
CA LYS A 235 -4.28 9.59 -6.42
C LYS A 235 -4.35 8.26 -5.65
N PRO A 236 -5.51 7.90 -5.07
CA PRO A 236 -5.69 6.57 -4.49
C PRO A 236 -5.78 5.52 -5.59
N VAL A 237 -5.12 4.38 -5.38
CA VAL A 237 -5.18 3.20 -6.25
C VAL A 237 -5.32 1.95 -5.38
N ASN A 238 -6.02 0.93 -5.87
CA ASN A 238 -6.29 -0.29 -5.10
C ASN A 238 -6.46 -1.57 -5.90
N LEU A 239 -6.28 -1.51 -7.22
CA LEU A 239 -6.33 -2.67 -8.07
C LEU A 239 -5.28 -2.52 -9.16
N GLN A 240 -4.43 -3.51 -9.33
CA GLN A 240 -3.52 -3.57 -10.47
C GLN A 240 -3.73 -4.88 -11.21
N ILE A 241 -3.86 -4.80 -12.53
CA ILE A 241 -4.06 -5.97 -13.39
C ILE A 241 -2.94 -5.98 -14.40
N ALA A 242 -2.25 -7.12 -14.52
CA ALA A 242 -1.25 -7.35 -15.53
C ALA A 242 -1.60 -8.57 -16.39
N GLU A 243 -1.48 -8.41 -17.70
CA GLU A 243 -1.62 -9.50 -18.66
C GLU A 243 -0.34 -9.62 -19.47
N SER A 244 0.20 -10.84 -19.59
CA SER A 244 1.25 -11.13 -20.56
C SER A 244 0.74 -12.12 -21.60
N ARG A 245 1.11 -11.89 -22.87
CA ARG A 245 0.77 -12.82 -23.97
C ARG A 245 1.51 -14.15 -23.87
N GLY A 246 2.57 -14.19 -23.05
CA GLY A 246 3.40 -15.36 -22.86
C GLY A 246 4.27 -15.70 -24.07
N THR A 247 5.17 -16.66 -23.86
CA THR A 247 5.93 -17.32 -24.93
C THR A 247 5.39 -18.74 -25.12
N PRO A 248 5.74 -19.47 -26.20
CA PRO A 248 5.38 -20.88 -26.34
C PRO A 248 5.77 -21.76 -25.14
N ARG A 249 6.78 -21.35 -24.35
CA ARG A 249 7.26 -22.06 -23.17
C ARG A 249 6.50 -21.72 -21.88
N THR A 250 6.03 -20.48 -21.73
CA THR A 250 5.42 -19.99 -20.47
C THR A 250 3.91 -19.85 -20.54
N GLY A 251 3.35 -19.69 -21.75
CA GLY A 251 1.93 -19.40 -21.95
C GLY A 251 1.52 -18.02 -21.44
N ALA A 252 0.33 -17.57 -21.86
CA ALA A 252 -0.26 -16.32 -21.39
C ALA A 252 -0.55 -16.36 -19.87
N GLU A 253 -0.47 -15.22 -19.22
CA GLU A 253 -0.61 -15.09 -17.77
C GLU A 253 -1.42 -13.84 -17.42
N LEU A 254 -2.33 -13.99 -16.46
CA LEU A 254 -3.09 -12.91 -15.84
C LEU A 254 -2.73 -12.82 -14.36
N ILE A 255 -2.38 -11.62 -13.91
CA ILE A 255 -2.07 -11.30 -12.52
C ILE A 255 -2.98 -10.16 -12.07
N ILE A 256 -3.61 -10.31 -10.91
CA ILE A 256 -4.40 -9.26 -10.26
C ILE A 256 -3.80 -9.02 -8.88
N GLY A 257 -3.51 -7.78 -8.53
CA GLY A 257 -2.97 -7.36 -7.24
C GLY A 257 -3.88 -6.35 -6.54
N VAL A 258 -4.00 -6.49 -5.22
CA VAL A 258 -4.69 -5.55 -4.33
C VAL A 258 -3.79 -5.25 -3.13
N PRO A 259 -3.43 -3.99 -2.84
CA PRO A 259 -3.75 -2.81 -3.63
C PRO A 259 -2.93 -2.71 -4.93
N LEU A 260 -1.75 -3.31 -4.98
CA LEU A 260 -0.86 -3.36 -6.14
C LEU A 260 -0.22 -4.75 -6.22
N ILE A 261 0.33 -5.09 -7.38
CA ILE A 261 1.17 -6.27 -7.56
C ILE A 261 2.52 -5.97 -6.87
N THR A 262 2.64 -6.36 -5.60
CA THR A 262 3.91 -6.26 -4.88
C THR A 262 4.78 -7.45 -5.26
N GLY A 263 5.94 -7.19 -5.84
CA GLY A 263 6.90 -8.23 -6.21
C GLY A 263 7.38 -8.99 -4.97
N ASP A 264 7.12 -10.28 -4.95
CA ASP A 264 8.23 -11.23 -4.91
C ASP A 264 8.16 -12.00 -6.22
N TYR A 265 9.09 -11.72 -7.14
CA TYR A 265 9.39 -12.59 -8.28
C TYR A 265 10.11 -13.85 -7.75
N THR A 266 9.53 -14.52 -6.76
CA THR A 266 10.12 -15.70 -6.14
C THR A 266 10.11 -16.83 -7.15
N MET A 267 11.27 -16.93 -7.80
CA MET A 267 11.85 -18.07 -8.50
C MET A 267 10.93 -18.71 -9.55
N GLN A 268 11.08 -18.24 -10.78
CA GLN A 268 11.03 -19.18 -11.90
C GLN A 268 12.03 -20.29 -11.59
N ALA A 269 11.54 -21.51 -11.35
CA ALA A 269 12.38 -22.68 -11.32
C ALA A 269 13.17 -22.71 -12.64
N LYS A 270 14.50 -22.67 -12.54
CA LYS A 270 15.38 -22.99 -13.67
C LYS A 270 15.16 -24.44 -14.09
#